data_AF-A0A6H0UFH6-F1
#
_entry.id   AF-A0A6H0UFH6-F1
#
_cell.length_a   1.000
_cell.length_b   1.000
_cell.length_c   1.000
_cell.angle_alpha   90.00
_cell.angle_beta   90.00
_cell.angle_gamma   90.00
#
_symmetry.space_group_name_H-M   'P 1'
#
loop_
_entity.id
_entity.type
_entity.pdbx_description
1 polymer ?
#
loop_
_entity_poly.entity_id
_entity_poly.type
_entity_poly.pdbx_seq_one_letter_code
_entity_poly.pdbx_strand_id
1 'polypeptide(L)'
;MTVIIKNTQFNFRTNEALLTKAKEIVAAKNQDMTTVLNQFLETVVAKNDIPTSFDDEAIFDELQAEVQKGYQSFLTEKHYSLSDMRKDFGINGA
;
A
#
# COMPACT_ATOMS: atom_id res chain seq x y z
N MET A 1 -7.70 14.87 -7.04
CA MET A 1 -6.29 15.23 -7.32
C MET A 1 -5.98 16.49 -6.53
N THR A 2 -5.24 16.35 -5.43
CA THR A 2 -4.76 17.47 -4.62
C THR A 2 -3.66 18.17 -5.41
N VAL A 3 -3.83 19.46 -5.71
CA VAL A 3 -2.80 20.25 -6.40
C VAL A 3 -1.72 20.56 -5.37
N ILE A 4 -0.50 20.07 -5.58
CA ILE A 4 0.64 20.39 -4.72
C ILE A 4 1.06 21.84 -5.00
N ILE A 5 0.69 22.76 -4.11
CA ILE A 5 1.08 24.17 -4.17
C ILE A 5 2.46 24.32 -3.51
N LYS A 6 3.52 24.51 -4.33
CA LYS A 6 4.90 24.69 -3.85
C LYS A 6 5.18 26.16 -3.49
N ASN A 7 4.60 26.66 -2.41
CA ASN A 7 4.71 28.08 -2.00
C ASN A 7 5.55 28.33 -0.74
N THR A 8 6.05 27.27 -0.10
CA THR A 8 6.81 27.36 1.16
C THR A 8 8.10 26.54 1.05
N GLN A 9 9.21 27.08 1.57
CA GLN A 9 10.50 26.41 1.62
C GLN A 9 10.78 25.87 3.02
N PHE A 10 11.16 24.60 3.09
CA PHE A 10 11.61 23.96 4.32
C PHE A 10 13.11 23.61 4.21
N ASN A 11 13.89 24.01 5.23
CA ASN A 11 15.31 23.71 5.29
C ASN A 11 15.55 22.58 6.28
N PHE A 12 16.18 21.50 5.83
CA PHE A 12 16.49 20.34 6.64
C PHE A 12 18.01 20.16 6.79
N ARG A 13 18.46 19.86 8.01
CA ARG A 13 19.86 19.49 8.27
C ARG A 13 19.98 17.98 8.20
N THR A 14 20.90 17.48 7.37
CA THR A 14 21.15 16.05 7.19
C THR A 14 22.64 15.77 6.96
N ASN A 15 23.01 14.51 6.94
CA ASN A 15 24.34 14.06 6.57
C ASN A 15 24.55 14.21 5.05
N GLU A 16 25.69 14.79 4.65
CA GLU A 16 26.03 15.05 3.26
C GLU A 16 26.13 13.77 2.42
N ALA A 17 26.84 12.75 2.92
CA ALA A 17 26.99 11.48 2.21
C ALA A 17 25.64 10.76 2.03
N LEU A 18 24.75 10.88 3.01
CA LEU A 18 23.39 10.35 2.93
C LEU A 18 22.58 11.11 1.86
N LEU A 19 22.67 12.44 1.84
CA LEU A 19 21.97 13.26 0.85
C LEU A 19 22.44 12.95 -0.58
N THR A 20 23.74 12.78 -0.79
CA THR A 20 24.30 12.47 -2.11
C THR A 20 23.79 11.13 -2.62
N LYS A 21 23.84 10.08 -1.80
CA LYS A 21 23.30 8.76 -2.17
C LYS A 21 21.79 8.80 -2.44
N ALA A 22 21.03 9.51 -1.59
CA ALA A 22 19.60 9.65 -1.80
C ALA A 22 19.29 10.35 -3.14
N LYS A 23 20.04 11.38 -3.51
CA LYS A 23 19.89 12.07 -4.81
C LYS A 23 20.18 11.14 -5.98
N GLU A 24 21.22 10.31 -5.89
CA GLU A 24 21.54 9.32 -6.94
C GLU A 24 20.39 8.33 -7.14
N ILE A 25 19.81 7.81 -6.05
CA ILE A 25 18.69 6.85 -6.09
C ILE A 25 17.43 7.50 -6.68
N VAL A 26 17.10 8.71 -6.24
CA VAL A 26 15.92 9.44 -6.71
C VAL A 26 16.04 9.79 -8.20
N ALA A 27 17.23 10.23 -8.62
CA ALA A 27 17.52 10.50 -10.04
C ALA A 27 17.43 9.23 -10.89
N ALA A 28 17.91 8.09 -10.40
CA ALA A 28 17.80 6.80 -11.10
C ALA A 28 16.34 6.38 -11.33
N LYS A 29 15.41 6.83 -10.48
CA LYS A 29 13.96 6.61 -10.64
C LYS A 29 13.25 7.68 -11.48
N ASN A 30 14.00 8.59 -12.13
CA ASN A 30 13.47 9.76 -12.85
C ASN A 30 12.54 10.65 -12.00
N GLN A 31 12.76 10.68 -10.68
CA GLN A 31 12.02 11.53 -9.77
C GLN A 31 12.87 12.72 -9.32
N ASP A 32 12.21 13.76 -8.79
CA ASP A 32 12.86 14.90 -8.16
C ASP A 32 12.76 14.79 -6.64
N MET A 33 13.81 15.22 -5.94
CA MET A 33 13.87 15.15 -4.47
C MET A 33 12.72 15.93 -3.81
N THR A 34 12.29 17.03 -4.41
CA THR A 34 11.14 17.82 -3.93
C THR A 34 9.84 17.02 -4.03
N THR A 35 9.68 16.23 -5.10
CA THR A 35 8.49 15.39 -5.28
C THR A 35 8.44 14.30 -4.21
N VAL A 36 9.57 13.62 -3.95
CA VAL A 36 9.65 12.58 -2.92
C VAL A 36 9.34 13.13 -1.53
N LEU A 37 9.90 14.30 -1.18
CA LEU A 37 9.63 14.93 0.12
C LEU A 37 8.17 15.37 0.26
N ASN A 38 7.54 15.86 -0.80
CA ASN A 38 6.11 16.20 -0.76
C ASN A 38 5.24 14.95 -0.58
N GLN A 39 5.56 13.85 -1.26
CA GLN A 39 4.84 12.58 -1.08
C GLN A 39 4.94 12.05 0.35
N PHE A 40 6.11 12.23 0.99
CA PHE A 40 6.27 11.91 2.40
C PHE A 40 5.31 12.74 3.28
N LEU A 41 5.24 14.07 3.08
CA LEU A 41 4.33 14.94 3.82
C LEU A 41 2.86 14.58 3.58
N GLU A 42 2.48 14.29 2.34
CA GLU A 42 1.14 13.82 1.99
C GLU A 42 0.80 12.52 2.72
N THR A 43 1.75 11.59 2.81
CA THR A 43 1.57 10.30 3.50
C THR A 43 1.40 10.49 5.00
N VAL A 44 2.20 11.37 5.63
CA VAL A 44 2.07 11.72 7.05
C VAL A 44 0.68 12.27 7.35
N VAL A 45 0.19 13.20 6.53
CA VAL A 45 -1.14 13.79 6.69
C VAL A 45 -2.24 12.76 6.44
N ALA A 46 -2.11 11.94 5.40
CA ALA A 46 -3.12 10.95 5.02
C ALA A 46 -3.26 9.83 6.06
N LYS A 47 -2.14 9.34 6.63
CA LYS A 47 -2.14 8.30 7.67
C LYS A 47 -2.36 8.88 9.08
N ASN A 48 -2.26 10.20 9.24
CA ASN A 48 -2.24 10.89 10.54
C ASN A 48 -1.22 10.28 11.52
N ASP A 49 -0.11 9.78 10.98
CA ASP A 49 0.96 9.09 11.68
C ASP A 49 2.28 9.28 10.91
N ILE A 50 3.42 9.12 11.58
CA ILE A 50 4.74 9.20 10.95
C ILE A 50 5.07 7.83 10.34
N PRO A 51 5.26 7.72 9.01
CA PRO A 51 5.68 6.47 8.39
C PRO A 51 7.04 6.05 8.93
N THR A 52 7.07 4.99 9.75
CA THR A 52 8.31 4.41 10.29
C THR A 52 8.94 3.41 9.31
N SER A 53 8.17 2.93 8.33
CA SER A 53 8.63 2.17 7.17
C SER A 53 8.16 2.85 5.88
N PHE A 54 9.00 2.79 4.84
CA PHE A 54 8.65 3.18 3.46
C PHE A 54 8.15 1.99 2.63
N ASP A 55 8.00 0.82 3.26
CA ASP A 55 7.50 -0.38 2.63
C ASP A 55 5.97 -0.39 2.69
N ASP A 56 5.33 -0.21 1.54
CA ASP A 56 3.95 -0.62 1.30
C ASP A 56 3.86 -2.17 1.16
N GLU A 57 4.58 -2.92 2.00
CA GLU A 57 4.43 -4.37 2.10
C GLU A 57 3.11 -4.76 2.77
N ALA A 58 2.46 -3.83 3.50
CA ALA A 58 1.20 -4.10 4.19
C ALA A 58 0.07 -4.57 3.26
N ILE A 59 0.00 -4.05 2.02
CA ILE A 59 -1.01 -4.49 1.04
C ILE A 59 -0.66 -5.86 0.48
N PHE A 60 0.62 -6.14 0.27
CA PHE A 60 1.08 -7.42 -0.26
C PHE A 60 0.94 -8.54 0.78
N ASP A 61 1.22 -8.24 2.05
CA ASP A 61 1.04 -9.13 3.20
C ASP A 61 -0.44 -9.42 3.45
N GLU A 62 -1.31 -8.41 3.34
CA GLU A 62 -2.76 -8.58 3.46
C GLU A 62 -3.32 -9.45 2.33
N LEU A 63 -2.90 -9.21 1.07
CA LEU A 63 -3.25 -10.05 -0.08
C LEU A 63 -2.75 -11.49 0.08
N GLN A 64 -1.51 -11.67 0.54
CA GLN A 64 -0.92 -12.99 0.75
C GLN A 64 -1.66 -13.75 1.87
N ALA A 65 -2.03 -13.06 2.95
CA ALA A 65 -2.82 -13.62 4.04
C ALA A 65 -4.25 -14.01 3.59
N GLU A 66 -4.88 -13.21 2.72
CA GLU A 66 -6.21 -13.50 2.17
C GLU A 66 -6.19 -14.70 1.20
N VAL A 67 -5.20 -14.75 0.30
CA VAL A 67 -4.98 -15.92 -0.59
C VAL A 67 -4.72 -17.19 0.21
N GLN A 68 -3.91 -17.10 1.27
CA GLN A 68 -3.60 -18.26 2.11
C GLN A 68 -4.82 -18.72 2.93
N LYS A 69 -5.66 -17.80 3.43
CA LYS A 69 -6.96 -18.14 4.04
C LYS A 69 -7.91 -18.81 3.05
N GLY A 70 -7.99 -18.32 1.81
CA GLY A 70 -8.80 -18.92 0.75
C GLY A 70 -8.33 -20.33 0.39
N TYR A 71 -7.01 -20.52 0.25
CA TYR A 71 -6.40 -21.82 -0.04
C TYR A 71 -6.59 -22.82 1.11
N GLN A 72 -6.43 -22.39 2.36
CA GLN A 72 -6.71 -23.23 3.52
C GLN A 72 -8.20 -23.59 3.65
N SER A 73 -9.10 -22.68 3.30
CA SER A 73 -10.55 -22.94 3.27
C SER A 73 -10.93 -23.93 2.16
N PHE A 74 -10.22 -23.91 1.03
CA PHE A 74 -10.34 -24.90 -0.05
C PHE A 74 -9.84 -26.29 0.38
N LEU A 75 -8.71 -26.35 1.08
CA LEU A 75 -8.12 -27.61 1.56
C LEU A 75 -8.86 -28.24 2.76
N THR A 76 -9.62 -27.46 3.53
CA THR A 76 -10.33 -27.94 4.74
C THR A 76 -11.76 -28.45 4.48
N GLU A 77 -12.08 -28.82 3.23
CA GLU A 77 -13.34 -29.51 2.86
C GLU A 77 -14.64 -28.85 3.39
N LYS A 78 -14.71 -27.51 3.50
CA LYS A 78 -16.02 -26.84 3.51
C LYS A 78 -16.53 -26.69 2.08
N HIS A 79 -16.86 -27.82 1.48
CA HIS A 79 -17.68 -27.84 0.28
C HIS A 79 -19.09 -27.40 0.68
N TYR A 80 -19.49 -26.18 0.31
CA TYR A 80 -20.91 -25.89 0.21
C TYR A 80 -21.44 -26.81 -0.88
N SER A 81 -22.32 -27.74 -0.50
CA SER A 81 -22.99 -28.56 -1.51
C SER A 81 -23.76 -27.62 -2.45
N LEU A 82 -23.89 -27.99 -3.73
CA LEU A 82 -24.71 -27.25 -4.70
C LEU A 82 -26.16 -27.07 -4.22
N SER A 83 -26.63 -27.91 -3.29
CA SER A 83 -27.91 -27.77 -2.59
C SER A 83 -27.90 -26.66 -1.54
N ASP A 84 -26.82 -26.50 -0.77
CA ASP A 84 -26.70 -25.46 0.27
C ASP A 84 -26.56 -24.08 -0.37
N MET A 85 -25.74 -23.96 -1.42
CA MET A 85 -25.62 -22.71 -2.18
C MET A 85 -26.96 -22.30 -2.81
N ARG A 86 -27.73 -23.26 -3.36
CA ARG A 86 -29.04 -22.95 -3.96
C ARG A 86 -30.04 -22.36 -2.97
N LYS A 87 -30.00 -22.84 -1.72
CA LYS A 87 -30.85 -22.37 -0.63
C LYS A 87 -30.46 -20.95 -0.18
N ASP A 88 -29.17 -20.68 -0.04
CA ASP A 88 -28.67 -19.37 0.40
C ASP A 88 -28.83 -18.28 -0.67
N PHE A 89 -28.74 -18.65 -1.95
CA PHE A 89 -28.93 -17.73 -3.08
C PHE A 89 -30.38 -17.71 -3.63
N GLY A 90 -31.32 -18.44 -3.00
CA GLY A 90 -32.74 -18.42 -3.37
C GLY A 90 -33.06 -18.96 -4.78
N ILE A 91 -32.15 -19.76 -5.36
CA ILE A 91 -32.31 -20.30 -6.72
C ILE A 91 -33.13 -21.60 -6.63
N ASN A 92 -34.45 -21.47 -6.70
CA ASN A 92 -35.38 -22.60 -6.83
C ASN A 92 -35.71 -22.86 -8.31
N GLY A 93 -35.47 -24.09 -8.77
CA GLY A 93 -35.94 -24.63 -10.05
C GLY A 93 -34.81 -25.04 -11.01
N ALA A 94 -34.85 -26.16 -11.73
CA ALA A 94 -35.95 -27.08 -12.07
C ALA A 94 -35.56 -28.55 -11.85
#